data_AF-A0A0B2VMG9-F1
#
_entry.id   AF-A0A0B2VMG9-F1
#
_cell.length_a   1.000
_cell.length_b   1.000
_cell.length_c   1.000
_cell.angle_alpha   90.00
_cell.angle_beta   90.00
_cell.angle_gamma   90.00
#
_symmetry.space_group_name_H-M   'P 1'
#
loop_
_entity.id
_entity.type
_entity.pdbx_description
1 polymer ?
#
loop_
_entity_poly.entity_id
_entity_poly.type
_entity_poly.pdbx_seq_one_letter_code
_entity_poly.pdbx_strand_id
1 'polypeptide(L)'
;MRGALDGLVALLLLIFIVHNAETRGGRRGGKGKGKSNLQFAQVAEFSLIQTQLADNRSAHIVTGSHFSQTFRLGYKLVLICKARGDPRPTIKWYKEGSEMHPKSNVHYYEKPIDEYVLWSKLEVDPATMGDQGVYACVANNELGVMAKNFKAEYTY
;
A
#
# COMPACT_ATOMS: atom_id res chain seq x y z
N MET A 1 32.58 -24.00 -12.82
CA MET A 1 31.92 -23.90 -11.49
C MET A 1 30.64 -23.06 -11.58
N ARG A 2 29.60 -23.54 -12.30
CA ARG A 2 28.29 -22.85 -12.43
C ARG A 2 27.08 -23.70 -11.99
N GLY A 3 27.24 -25.02 -11.83
CA GLY A 3 26.12 -25.93 -11.52
C GLY A 3 25.68 -26.00 -10.06
N ALA A 4 26.38 -25.35 -9.11
CA ALA A 4 26.02 -25.42 -7.69
C ALA A 4 24.97 -24.37 -7.27
N LEU A 5 24.89 -23.24 -7.99
CA LEU A 5 23.95 -22.15 -7.67
C LEU A 5 22.54 -22.45 -8.21
N ASP A 6 22.46 -23.06 -9.40
CA ASP A 6 21.18 -23.44 -10.03
C ASP A 6 20.41 -24.50 -9.22
N GLY A 7 21.15 -25.41 -8.57
CA GLY A 7 20.57 -26.42 -7.67
C GLY A 7 19.97 -25.84 -6.39
N LEU A 8 20.57 -24.79 -5.84
CA LEU A 8 20.08 -24.11 -4.64
C LEU A 8 18.83 -23.28 -4.93
N VAL A 9 18.76 -22.62 -6.10
CA VAL A 9 17.57 -21.87 -6.54
C VAL A 9 16.40 -22.81 -6.81
N ALA A 10 16.64 -23.95 -7.46
CA ALA A 10 15.61 -24.97 -7.68
C ALA A 10 15.11 -25.57 -6.36
N LEU A 11 15.99 -25.81 -5.39
CA LEU A 11 15.63 -26.35 -4.08
C LEU A 11 14.77 -25.37 -3.27
N LEU A 12 15.08 -24.06 -3.31
CA LEU A 12 14.26 -23.02 -2.67
C LEU A 12 12.86 -22.91 -3.31
N LEU A 13 12.77 -22.96 -4.65
CA LEU A 13 11.48 -22.94 -5.35
C LEU A 13 10.63 -24.18 -5.02
N LEU A 14 11.24 -25.35 -4.83
CA LEU A 14 10.53 -26.56 -4.42
C LEU A 14 10.01 -26.47 -2.98
N ILE A 15 10.77 -25.87 -2.05
CA ILE A 15 10.30 -25.64 -0.66
C ILE A 15 9.08 -24.71 -0.65
N PHE A 16 9.05 -23.68 -1.50
CA PHE A 16 7.89 -22.79 -1.65
C PHE A 16 6.65 -23.48 -2.23
N ILE A 17 6.81 -24.48 -3.10
CA ILE A 17 5.68 -25.25 -3.65
C ILE A 17 5.14 -26.23 -2.59
N VAL A 18 6.02 -26.88 -1.83
CA VAL A 18 5.60 -27.85 -0.79
C VAL A 18 4.91 -27.15 0.40
N HIS A 19 5.37 -25.98 0.85
CA HIS A 19 4.68 -25.21 1.89
C HIS A 19 3.28 -24.71 1.49
N ASN A 20 3.00 -24.59 0.18
CA ASN A 20 1.68 -24.20 -0.31
C ASN A 20 0.74 -25.40 -0.53
N ALA A 21 1.25 -26.63 -0.52
CA ALA A 21 0.48 -27.82 -0.91
C ALA A 21 -0.29 -28.48 0.24
N GLU A 22 -0.08 -28.08 1.50
CA GLU A 22 -0.67 -28.76 2.66
C GLU A 22 -1.78 -27.94 3.34
N THR A 23 -2.77 -27.50 2.57
CA THR A 23 -4.11 -27.17 3.12
C THR A 23 -5.23 -27.48 2.11
N ARG A 24 -5.59 -28.75 1.95
CA ARG A 24 -6.91 -29.12 1.40
C ARG A 24 -7.54 -30.30 2.15
N GLY A 25 -8.57 -30.01 2.94
CA GLY A 25 -9.52 -31.01 3.42
C GLY A 25 -10.66 -30.40 4.23
N GLY A 26 -11.86 -30.27 3.65
CA GLY A 26 -13.11 -29.99 4.39
C GLY A 26 -14.20 -29.25 3.61
N ARG A 27 -15.34 -29.91 3.36
CA ARG A 27 -16.52 -29.45 2.61
C ARG A 27 -17.47 -28.55 3.42
N ARG A 28 -18.20 -27.69 2.67
CA ARG A 28 -19.54 -27.05 2.90
C ARG A 28 -19.57 -25.56 3.30
N GLY A 29 -20.09 -24.75 2.36
CA GLY A 29 -20.83 -23.51 2.59
C GLY A 29 -20.02 -22.28 2.98
N GLY A 30 -19.66 -21.42 2.02
CA GLY A 30 -18.88 -20.21 2.30
C GLY A 30 -19.18 -19.07 1.35
N LYS A 31 -19.95 -18.10 1.84
CA LYS A 31 -20.19 -16.76 1.27
C LYS A 31 -18.85 -16.12 0.90
N GLY A 32 -18.65 -15.80 -0.38
CA GLY A 32 -17.42 -15.20 -0.89
C GLY A 32 -17.11 -13.88 -0.20
N LYS A 33 -16.14 -13.89 0.72
CA LYS A 33 -15.37 -12.71 1.11
C LYS A 33 -14.04 -12.82 0.40
N GLY A 34 -13.85 -12.00 -0.64
CA GLY A 34 -12.55 -11.85 -1.31
C GLY A 34 -11.51 -11.48 -0.26
N LYS A 35 -10.63 -12.43 0.06
CA LYS A 35 -9.41 -12.17 0.84
C LYS A 35 -8.40 -11.56 -0.13
N SER A 36 -8.46 -10.26 -0.33
CA SER A 36 -7.36 -9.49 -0.90
C SER A 36 -6.71 -8.63 0.19
N ASN A 37 -6.34 -9.25 1.30
CA ASN A 37 -5.41 -8.64 2.23
C ASN A 37 -4.01 -8.97 1.72
N LEU A 38 -3.54 -8.23 0.72
CA LEU A 38 -2.10 -8.15 0.49
C LEU A 38 -1.49 -7.57 1.75
N GLN A 39 -0.67 -8.37 2.41
CA GLN A 39 -0.04 -8.05 3.68
C GLN A 39 0.84 -6.81 3.43
N PHE A 40 0.43 -5.66 3.97
CA PHE A 40 1.05 -4.35 3.75
C PHE A 40 2.59 -4.35 3.94
N ALA A 41 3.07 -5.18 4.88
CA ALA A 41 4.48 -5.44 5.10
C ALA A 41 5.19 -5.99 3.85
N GLN A 42 4.56 -6.90 3.13
CA GLN A 42 5.08 -7.50 1.91
C GLN A 42 5.14 -6.50 0.76
N VAL A 43 4.22 -5.52 0.68
CA VAL A 43 4.25 -4.47 -0.35
C VAL A 43 5.38 -3.48 -0.11
N ALA A 44 5.60 -3.06 1.14
CA ALA A 44 6.70 -2.17 1.51
C ALA A 44 8.07 -2.86 1.31
N GLU A 45 8.20 -4.13 1.71
CA GLU A 45 9.43 -4.91 1.50
C GLU A 45 9.68 -5.21 0.01
N PHE A 46 8.64 -5.55 -0.76
CA PHE A 46 8.75 -5.80 -2.20
C PHE A 46 9.12 -4.54 -3.00
N SER A 47 8.57 -3.38 -2.61
CA SER A 47 8.88 -2.07 -3.21
C SER A 47 10.37 -1.69 -3.07
N LEU A 48 11.04 -2.13 -2.01
CA LEU A 48 12.46 -1.82 -1.77
C LEU A 48 13.41 -2.72 -2.58
N ILE A 49 12.97 -3.92 -2.96
CA ILE A 49 13.82 -4.95 -3.60
C ILE A 49 13.82 -4.83 -5.14
N GLN A 50 12.81 -4.19 -5.77
CA GLN A 50 12.64 -4.17 -7.23
C GLN A 50 12.95 -2.84 -7.95
N THR A 51 13.76 -1.94 -7.37
CA THR A 51 14.11 -0.66 -8.04
C THR A 51 14.90 -0.82 -9.35
N GLN A 52 15.47 -2.00 -9.62
CA GLN A 52 16.30 -2.28 -10.80
C GLN A 52 15.53 -2.91 -11.98
N LEU A 53 14.24 -3.24 -11.81
CA LEU A 53 13.42 -3.93 -12.81
C LEU A 53 12.02 -3.32 -13.00
N ALA A 54 11.71 -2.23 -12.30
CA ALA A 54 10.40 -1.60 -12.39
C ALA A 54 10.22 -0.96 -13.79
N ASP A 55 9.16 -1.34 -14.50
CA ASP A 55 8.72 -0.68 -15.73
C ASP A 55 8.62 0.84 -15.45
N ASN A 56 9.14 1.68 -16.34
CA ASN A 56 9.10 3.14 -16.17
C ASN A 56 7.67 3.69 -16.17
N ARG A 57 6.72 2.90 -16.67
CA ARG A 57 5.29 3.15 -16.63
C ARG A 57 4.62 2.63 -15.35
N SER A 58 5.33 1.89 -14.49
CA SER A 58 4.78 1.43 -13.21
C SER A 58 4.40 2.60 -12.31
N ALA A 59 3.42 2.35 -11.43
CA ALA A 59 2.96 3.32 -10.47
C ALA A 59 4.11 3.77 -9.56
N HIS A 60 4.40 5.07 -9.56
CA HIS A 60 5.34 5.67 -8.63
C HIS A 60 4.78 6.97 -8.03
N ILE A 61 5.05 7.16 -6.75
CA ILE A 61 4.67 8.35 -5.99
C ILE A 61 5.69 9.46 -6.26
N VAL A 62 5.21 10.52 -6.93
CA VAL A 62 6.00 11.71 -7.30
C VAL A 62 6.12 12.68 -6.13
N THR A 63 5.06 12.81 -5.33
CA THR A 63 5.03 13.73 -4.19
C THR A 63 4.08 13.18 -3.13
N GLY A 64 4.37 13.43 -1.87
CA GLY A 64 3.43 13.15 -0.80
C GLY A 64 3.80 13.95 0.44
N SER A 65 2.96 13.89 1.48
CA SER A 65 3.21 14.55 2.77
C SER A 65 4.60 14.24 3.34
N HIS A 66 5.00 15.05 4.30
CA HIS A 66 6.21 14.81 5.06
C HIS A 66 6.12 13.47 5.82
N PHE A 67 7.25 12.78 6.01
CA PHE A 67 7.27 11.47 6.66
C PHE A 67 6.81 11.51 8.12
N SER A 68 6.83 12.69 8.73
CA SER A 68 6.30 12.98 10.06
C SER A 68 5.37 14.18 9.98
N GLN A 69 4.10 13.97 10.32
CA GLN A 69 3.02 14.94 10.28
C GLN A 69 2.47 15.12 11.69
N THR A 70 2.31 16.37 12.13
CA THR A 70 1.62 16.67 13.38
C THR A 70 0.20 17.17 13.13
N PHE A 71 -0.70 16.90 14.06
CA PHE A 71 -2.07 17.43 14.04
C PHE A 71 -2.53 17.85 15.44
N ARG A 72 -3.48 18.77 15.51
CA ARG A 72 -4.11 19.19 16.78
C ARG A 72 -5.45 18.48 16.95
N LEU A 73 -5.76 18.10 18.19
CA LEU A 73 -7.04 17.46 18.52
C LEU A 73 -8.21 18.40 18.21
N GLY A 74 -9.27 17.85 17.60
CA GLY A 74 -10.45 18.60 17.17
C GLY A 74 -10.29 19.39 15.86
N TYR A 75 -9.09 19.40 15.26
CA TYR A 75 -8.82 19.98 13.95
C TYR A 75 -8.60 18.88 12.91
N LYS A 76 -8.41 19.27 11.64
CA LYS A 76 -8.12 18.35 10.55
C LYS A 76 -6.68 17.81 10.57
N LEU A 77 -6.55 16.49 10.41
CA LEU A 77 -5.33 15.84 9.92
C LEU A 77 -5.44 15.70 8.40
N VAL A 78 -4.43 16.17 7.67
CA VAL A 78 -4.41 16.13 6.20
C VAL A 78 -3.15 15.45 5.70
N LEU A 79 -3.32 14.43 4.87
CA LEU A 79 -2.24 13.75 4.16
C LEU A 79 -2.49 13.83 2.65
N ILE A 80 -1.42 14.06 1.88
CA ILE A 80 -1.48 14.15 0.42
C ILE A 80 -0.56 13.13 -0.24
N CYS A 81 -0.96 12.66 -1.41
CA CYS A 81 -0.17 11.76 -2.23
C CYS A 81 -0.46 12.06 -3.72
N LYS A 82 0.60 12.14 -4.52
CA LYS A 82 0.55 12.35 -5.98
C LYS A 82 1.35 11.23 -6.61
N ALA A 83 0.70 10.43 -7.45
CA ALA A 83 1.32 9.32 -8.13
C ALA A 83 1.20 9.49 -9.66
N ARG A 84 2.18 8.93 -10.36
CA ARG A 84 2.23 8.86 -11.82
C ARG A 84 2.42 7.41 -12.27
N GLY A 85 1.88 7.07 -13.43
CA GLY A 85 2.03 5.78 -14.07
C GLY A 85 1.29 5.76 -15.40
N ASP A 86 1.56 4.75 -16.23
CA ASP A 86 0.92 4.52 -17.51
C ASP A 86 0.57 3.02 -17.67
N PRO A 87 -0.62 2.57 -17.22
CA PRO A 87 -1.82 3.37 -16.96
C PRO A 87 -1.77 4.22 -15.67
N ARG A 88 -2.58 5.29 -15.61
CA ARG A 88 -2.70 6.16 -14.43
C ARG A 88 -2.95 5.31 -13.17
N PRO A 89 -2.22 5.55 -12.08
CA PRO A 89 -2.37 4.77 -10.87
C PRO A 89 -3.65 5.11 -10.14
N THR A 90 -4.14 4.11 -9.41
CA THR A 90 -5.10 4.28 -8.31
C THR A 90 -4.35 4.59 -7.02
N ILE A 91 -4.93 5.34 -6.10
CA ILE A 91 -4.35 5.60 -4.78
C ILE A 91 -5.30 5.10 -3.69
N LYS A 92 -4.77 4.31 -2.76
CA LYS A 92 -5.49 3.88 -1.55
C LYS A 92 -4.75 4.31 -0.30
N TRP A 93 -5.50 4.64 0.74
CA TRP A 93 -4.96 5.04 2.04
C TRP A 93 -5.09 3.91 3.06
N TYR A 94 -4.06 3.76 3.88
CA TYR A 94 -3.98 2.75 4.95
C TYR A 94 -3.57 3.42 6.25
N LYS A 95 -4.05 2.88 7.37
CA LYS A 95 -3.57 3.19 8.72
C LYS A 95 -3.22 1.88 9.40
N GLU A 96 -1.99 1.74 9.88
CA GLU A 96 -1.52 0.53 10.59
C GLU A 96 -1.78 -0.75 9.77
N GLY A 97 -1.57 -0.68 8.45
CA GLY A 97 -1.80 -1.78 7.51
C GLY A 97 -3.26 -2.09 7.18
N SER A 98 -4.23 -1.39 7.77
CA SER A 98 -5.66 -1.53 7.44
C SER A 98 -6.08 -0.50 6.40
N GLU A 99 -6.72 -0.94 5.31
CA GLU A 99 -7.29 -0.02 4.31
C GLU A 99 -8.32 0.88 4.99
N MET A 100 -8.15 2.20 4.80
CA MET A 100 -9.11 3.16 5.28
C MET A 100 -10.27 3.22 4.28
N HIS A 101 -11.48 3.41 4.77
CA HIS A 101 -12.64 3.72 3.95
C HIS A 101 -13.29 5.03 4.41
N PRO A 102 -13.98 5.76 3.52
CA PRO A 102 -14.71 6.96 3.91
C PRO A 102 -15.72 6.62 5.01
N LYS A 103 -15.75 7.45 6.05
CA LYS A 103 -16.69 7.37 7.17
C LYS A 103 -16.99 8.78 7.67
N SER A 104 -17.76 8.91 8.76
CA SER A 104 -18.22 10.21 9.26
C SER A 104 -17.12 11.26 9.43
N ASN A 105 -15.91 10.84 9.85
CA ASN A 105 -14.77 11.73 10.08
C ASN A 105 -13.60 11.50 9.12
N VAL A 106 -13.76 10.71 8.04
CA VAL A 106 -12.69 10.37 7.09
C VAL A 106 -13.17 10.61 5.68
N HIS A 107 -12.46 11.47 4.95
CA HIS A 107 -12.83 11.92 3.62
C HIS A 107 -11.68 11.74 2.62
N TYR A 108 -12.04 11.39 1.39
CA TYR A 108 -11.12 11.30 0.25
C TYR A 108 -11.44 12.33 -0.81
N TYR A 109 -10.38 12.92 -1.34
CA TYR A 109 -10.48 13.83 -2.46
C TYR A 109 -9.46 13.40 -3.50
N GLU A 110 -9.94 12.99 -4.66
CA GLU A 110 -9.11 12.58 -5.77
C GLU A 110 -9.26 13.56 -6.93
N LYS A 111 -8.13 13.90 -7.55
CA LYS A 111 -8.07 14.81 -8.69
C LYS A 111 -7.09 14.24 -9.72
N PRO A 112 -7.59 13.72 -10.86
CA PRO A 112 -6.74 13.47 -12.02
C PRO A 112 -6.13 14.79 -12.49
N ILE A 113 -4.80 14.86 -12.59
CA ILE A 113 -4.10 16.07 -13.05
C ILE A 113 -3.94 16.05 -14.57
N ASP A 114 -3.52 14.91 -15.10
CA ASP A 114 -3.37 14.60 -16.53
C ASP A 114 -3.64 13.10 -16.74
N GLU A 115 -3.45 12.58 -17.97
CA GLU A 115 -3.65 11.16 -18.35
C GLU A 115 -2.89 10.14 -17.50
N TYR A 116 -1.79 10.52 -16.86
CA TYR A 116 -0.87 9.61 -16.17
C TYR A 116 -0.81 9.88 -14.66
N VAL A 117 -1.36 11.00 -14.20
CA VAL A 117 -1.15 11.50 -12.83
C VAL A 117 -2.46 11.58 -12.05
N LEU A 118 -2.46 11.00 -10.85
CA LEU A 118 -3.52 11.12 -9.85
C LEU A 118 -2.99 11.82 -8.60
N TRP A 119 -3.71 12.85 -8.14
CA TRP A 119 -3.52 13.44 -6.82
C TRP A 119 -4.65 13.00 -5.89
N SER A 120 -4.30 12.62 -4.67
CA SER A 120 -5.24 12.18 -3.64
C SER A 120 -4.93 12.85 -2.30
N LYS A 121 -5.97 13.26 -1.58
CA LYS A 121 -5.92 13.80 -0.22
C LYS A 121 -6.80 12.96 0.70
N LEU A 122 -6.20 12.47 1.78
CA LEU A 122 -6.89 11.93 2.95
C LEU A 122 -7.05 13.06 3.96
N GLU A 123 -8.27 13.22 4.46
CA GLU A 123 -8.63 14.18 5.49
C GLU A 123 -9.36 13.46 6.62
N VAL A 124 -8.87 13.64 7.85
CA VAL A 124 -9.55 13.18 9.07
C VAL A 124 -10.00 14.40 9.85
N ASP A 125 -11.31 14.62 9.97
CA ASP A 125 -11.90 15.82 10.56
C ASP A 125 -13.23 15.50 11.28
N PRO A 126 -13.36 15.74 12.60
CA PRO A 126 -12.30 16.17 13.51
C PRO A 126 -11.31 15.02 13.80
N ALA A 127 -10.03 15.36 13.94
CA ALA A 127 -9.01 14.42 14.37
C ALA A 127 -9.06 14.20 15.89
N THR A 128 -8.85 12.95 16.28
CA THR A 128 -8.88 12.47 17.66
C THR A 128 -7.54 11.83 18.03
N MET A 129 -7.33 11.54 19.32
CA MET A 129 -6.12 10.83 19.77
C MET A 129 -5.96 9.47 19.07
N GLY A 130 -7.08 8.82 18.72
CA GLY A 130 -7.10 7.55 18.00
C GLY A 130 -6.62 7.62 16.55
N ASP A 131 -6.45 8.82 16.00
CA ASP A 131 -5.96 9.05 14.65
C ASP A 131 -4.42 9.14 14.58
N GLN A 132 -3.72 9.09 15.72
CA GLN A 132 -2.27 8.87 15.73
C GLN A 132 -1.92 7.48 15.18
N GLY A 133 -0.80 7.38 14.46
CA GLY A 133 -0.28 6.11 13.95
C GLY A 133 0.51 6.26 12.65
N VAL A 134 0.84 5.12 12.05
CA VAL A 134 1.49 5.07 10.73
C VAL A 134 0.45 4.97 9.64
N TYR A 135 0.43 5.96 8.77
CA TYR A 135 -0.37 6.00 7.56
C TYR A 135 0.45 5.61 6.35
N ALA A 136 -0.23 5.20 5.29
CA ALA A 136 0.39 5.03 4.00
C ALA A 136 -0.53 5.40 2.85
N CYS A 137 0.04 5.96 1.79
CA CYS A 137 -0.59 5.94 0.49
C CYS A 137 0.04 4.82 -0.36
N VAL A 138 -0.81 4.03 -0.99
CA VAL A 138 -0.41 2.96 -1.91
C VAL A 138 -0.90 3.33 -3.29
N ALA A 139 0.05 3.59 -4.20
CA ALA A 139 -0.20 3.81 -5.61
C ALA A 139 -0.09 2.48 -6.36
N ASN A 140 -1.07 2.15 -7.19
CA ASN A 140 -1.12 0.88 -7.92
C ASN A 140 -1.60 1.07 -9.36
N ASN A 141 -0.89 0.46 -10.30
CA ASN A 141 -1.36 0.16 -11.64
C ASN A 141 -1.01 -1.30 -12.01
N GLU A 142 -1.39 -1.74 -13.21
CA GLU A 142 -1.17 -3.12 -13.64
C GLU A 142 0.32 -3.52 -13.76
N LEU A 143 1.22 -2.54 -13.78
CA LEU A 143 2.66 -2.74 -13.96
C LEU A 143 3.44 -2.69 -12.64
N GLY A 144 2.83 -2.21 -11.55
CA GLY A 144 3.49 -2.15 -10.26
C GLY A 144 2.74 -1.40 -9.17
N VAL A 145 3.30 -1.54 -7.97
CA VAL A 145 2.80 -0.96 -6.73
C VAL A 145 3.92 -0.20 -6.04
N MET A 146 3.62 0.99 -5.54
CA MET A 146 4.54 1.74 -4.71
C MET A 146 3.81 2.33 -3.50
N ALA A 147 4.45 2.30 -2.34
CA ALA A 147 3.89 2.81 -1.10
C ALA A 147 4.78 3.90 -0.49
N LYS A 148 4.15 4.88 0.16
CA LYS A 148 4.85 5.86 0.99
C LYS A 148 4.18 5.94 2.36
N ASN A 149 5.00 5.82 3.41
CA ASN A 149 4.56 5.86 4.80
C ASN A 149 4.67 7.27 5.38
N PHE A 150 3.76 7.62 6.28
CA PHE A 150 3.70 8.87 7.02
C PHE A 150 3.37 8.58 8.47
N LYS A 151 4.20 9.04 9.40
CA LYS A 151 3.89 9.02 10.83
C LYS A 151 3.02 10.23 11.15
N ALA A 152 1.85 10.03 11.74
CA ALA A 152 1.02 11.12 12.24
C ALA A 152 0.98 11.10 13.76
N GLU A 153 1.31 12.23 14.40
CA GLU A 153 1.34 12.39 15.85
C GLU A 153 0.49 13.59 16.27
N TYR A 154 -0.27 13.45 17.35
CA TYR A 154 -1.02 14.60 17.86
C TYR A 154 -0.14 15.50 18.72
N THR A 155 -0.44 16.79 18.73
CA THR A 155 0.13 17.78 19.65
C THR A 155 -1.00 18.46 20.41
N TYR A 156 -0.74 18.82 21.66
CA TYR A 156 -1.66 19.58 22.51
C TYR A 156 -1.78 21.04 22.07
#